data_AF-A0A4P6FNM9-F1
#
_entry.id   AF-A0A4P6FNM9-F1
#
_cell.length_a   1.000
_cell.length_b   1.000
_cell.length_c   1.000
_cell.angle_alpha   90.00
_cell.angle_beta   90.00
_cell.angle_gamma   90.00
#
_symmetry.space_group_name_H-M   'P 1'
#
loop_
_entity.id
_entity.type
_entity.pdbx_description
1 polymer ?
#
loop_
_entity_poly.entity_id
_entity_poly.type
_entity_poly.pdbx_seq_one_letter_code
_entity_poly.pdbx_strand_id
1 'polypeptide(L)'
;MSLLSTLDRVVHVTRLDILTPHAERRSRNLRWLPLFVLAALPIGYGLMVAMPHKAVPVRVGFFGGLLFFGAYLAAMLIRLFGPRLVAEAGVRLDEREQMIKARAGSIAGTIVTILFVAFCLYAGCASIFGAWMPSSSIEWIYLGLGVQGVAFTLPVLAASWLQPRLDDED
;
A
#
# COMPACT_ATOMS: atom_id res chain seq x y z
N MET A 1 38.06 16.39 11.99
CA MET A 1 37.05 15.45 11.44
C MET A 1 36.28 16.16 10.35
N SER A 2 36.10 15.56 9.17
CA SER A 2 35.36 16.21 8.08
C SER A 2 33.85 16.06 8.32
N LEU A 3 33.08 17.06 7.89
CA LEU A 3 31.62 17.11 8.05
C LEU A 3 30.93 15.86 7.45
N LEU A 4 31.50 15.33 6.37
CA LEU A 4 31.09 14.07 5.73
C LEU A 4 31.27 12.86 6.66
N SER A 5 32.39 12.75 7.38
CA SER A 5 32.64 11.63 8.30
C SER A 5 31.67 11.61 9.50
N THR A 6 31.18 12.79 9.90
CA THR A 6 30.20 12.91 11.00
C THR A 6 28.80 12.53 10.54
N LEU A 7 28.41 12.95 9.33
CA LEU A 7 27.15 12.55 8.70
C LEU A 7 27.08 11.04 8.47
N ASP A 8 28.16 10.45 7.96
CA ASP A 8 28.25 9.01 7.69
C ASP A 8 28.10 8.17 8.98
N ARG A 9 28.74 8.62 10.07
CA ARG A 9 28.59 7.99 11.38
C ARG A 9 27.17 8.12 11.93
N VAL A 10 26.50 9.26 11.73
CA VAL A 10 25.11 9.45 12.17
C VAL A 10 24.16 8.55 11.38
N VAL A 11 24.36 8.42 10.07
CA VAL A 11 23.56 7.59 9.16
C VAL A 11 23.70 6.10 9.55
N HIS A 12 24.92 5.62 9.81
CA HIS A 12 25.16 4.27 10.32
C HIS A 12 24.61 4.02 11.74
N VAL A 13 24.70 4.99 12.66
CA VAL A 13 24.18 4.84 14.03
C VAL A 13 22.66 4.82 14.05
N THR A 14 22.02 5.62 13.19
CA THR A 14 20.54 5.69 13.08
C THR A 14 19.95 4.61 12.17
N ARG A 15 20.80 3.84 11.46
CA ARG A 15 20.41 2.91 10.40
C ARG A 15 19.51 3.56 9.33
N LEU A 16 19.72 4.85 9.08
CA LEU A 16 19.09 5.56 7.96
C LEU A 16 19.51 4.96 6.61
N ASP A 17 20.54 4.13 6.58
CA ASP A 17 20.98 3.30 5.46
C ASP A 17 19.85 2.41 4.91
N ILE A 18 18.90 1.99 5.75
CA ILE A 18 17.73 1.20 5.31
C ILE A 18 16.80 2.04 4.41
N LEU A 19 16.85 3.36 4.54
CA LEU A 19 16.06 4.31 3.76
C LEU A 19 16.83 4.85 2.55
N THR A 20 18.14 4.63 2.44
CA THR A 20 18.89 4.97 1.24
C THR A 20 18.72 3.89 0.17
N PRO A 21 18.51 4.27 -1.11
CA PRO A 21 18.25 3.31 -2.18
C PRO A 21 19.45 2.39 -2.54
N HIS A 22 20.61 2.59 -1.90
CA HIS A 22 21.88 1.92 -2.21
C HIS A 22 22.27 0.80 -1.23
N ALA A 23 21.64 0.70 -0.06
CA ALA A 23 21.83 -0.47 0.80
C ALA A 23 21.13 -1.67 0.16
N GLU A 24 21.74 -2.86 0.21
CA GLU A 24 21.11 -4.12 -0.21
C GLU A 24 19.71 -4.20 0.42
N ARG A 25 18.68 -4.02 -0.41
CA ARG A 25 17.30 -3.98 0.06
C ARG A 25 16.96 -5.36 0.60
N ARG A 26 17.00 -5.50 1.93
CA ARG A 26 16.44 -6.66 2.63
C ARG A 26 14.95 -6.70 2.39
N SER A 27 14.60 -7.38 1.31
CA SER A 27 13.31 -7.34 0.64
C SER A 27 12.13 -7.81 1.50
N ARG A 28 12.41 -8.54 2.60
CA ARG A 28 11.42 -8.99 3.58
C ARG A 28 11.16 -8.05 4.76
N ASN A 29 12.01 -7.05 5.04
CA ASN A 29 11.90 -6.25 6.27
C ASN A 29 10.67 -5.32 6.29
N LEU A 30 10.02 -5.09 5.15
CA LEU A 30 8.88 -4.18 5.03
C LEU A 30 7.55 -4.88 4.69
N ARG A 31 7.45 -6.21 4.77
CA ARG A 31 6.24 -6.98 4.39
C ARG A 31 4.95 -6.61 5.14
N TRP A 32 5.09 -6.05 6.35
CA TRP A 32 3.95 -5.61 7.16
C TRP A 32 3.47 -4.20 6.79
N LEU A 33 4.35 -3.36 6.24
CA LEU A 33 4.00 -1.99 5.88
C LEU A 33 2.86 -1.95 4.84
N PRO A 34 2.88 -2.74 3.74
CA PRO A 34 1.75 -2.82 2.82
C PRO A 34 0.45 -3.26 3.50
N LEU A 35 0.52 -4.14 4.49
CA LEU A 35 -0.65 -4.61 5.24
C LEU A 35 -1.28 -3.47 6.06
N PHE A 36 -0.46 -2.70 6.77
CA PHE A 36 -0.93 -1.54 7.52
C PHE A 36 -1.54 -0.48 6.61
N VAL A 37 -0.94 -0.23 5.44
CA VAL A 37 -1.48 0.68 4.42
C VAL A 37 -2.85 0.18 3.91
N LEU A 38 -2.95 -1.11 3.58
CA LEU A 38 -4.19 -1.73 3.12
C LEU A 38 -5.30 -1.71 4.16
N ALA A 39 -4.96 -1.78 5.46
CA ALA A 39 -5.94 -1.65 6.54
C ALA A 39 -6.32 -0.18 6.78
N ALA A 40 -5.35 0.74 6.73
CA ALA A 40 -5.56 2.16 6.98
C ALA A 40 -6.47 2.82 5.92
N LEU A 41 -6.40 2.39 4.65
CA LEU A 41 -7.26 2.90 3.58
C LEU A 41 -8.78 2.74 3.88
N PRO A 42 -9.34 1.53 4.06
CA PRO A 42 -10.76 1.36 4.33
C PRO A 42 -11.18 1.93 5.69
N ILE A 43 -10.32 1.86 6.72
CA ILE A 43 -10.60 2.46 8.04
C ILE A 43 -10.70 3.98 7.92
N GLY A 44 -9.71 4.62 7.30
CA GLY A 44 -9.69 6.07 7.10
C GLY A 44 -10.87 6.54 6.25
N TYR A 45 -11.15 5.83 5.16
CA TYR A 45 -12.31 6.10 4.31
C TYR A 45 -13.63 5.99 5.08
N GLY A 46 -13.83 4.90 5.82
CA GLY A 46 -15.05 4.69 6.61
C GLY A 46 -15.27 5.79 7.65
N LEU A 47 -14.23 6.18 8.39
CA LEU A 47 -14.30 7.27 9.37
C LEU A 47 -14.57 8.63 8.70
N MET A 48 -13.93 8.89 7.56
CA MET A 48 -14.10 10.14 6.80
C MET A 48 -15.54 10.26 6.27
N VAL A 49 -16.09 9.19 5.71
CA VAL A 49 -17.47 9.20 5.16
C VAL A 49 -18.52 9.16 6.27
N ALA A 50 -18.24 8.54 7.42
CA ALA A 50 -19.17 8.56 8.54
C ALA A 50 -19.44 9.98 9.11
N MET A 51 -18.53 10.94 8.87
CA MET A 51 -18.66 12.32 9.34
C MET A 51 -19.84 13.10 8.74
N PRO A 52 -19.99 13.23 7.40
CA PRO A 52 -21.15 13.90 6.80
C PRO A 52 -22.48 13.24 7.16
N HIS A 53 -22.47 11.93 7.43
CA HIS A 53 -23.64 11.18 7.90
C HIS A 53 -23.93 11.35 9.41
N LYS A 54 -23.18 12.21 10.11
CA LYS A 54 -23.28 12.46 11.57
C LYS A 54 -23.10 11.20 12.44
N ALA A 55 -22.55 10.12 11.88
CA ALA A 55 -22.30 8.88 12.60
C ALA A 55 -21.07 8.97 13.51
N VAL A 56 -20.15 9.90 13.23
CA VAL A 56 -18.96 10.18 14.07
C VAL A 56 -18.75 11.68 14.28
N PRO A 57 -18.06 12.10 15.36
CA PRO A 57 -17.67 13.49 15.57
C PRO A 57 -16.76 14.03 14.46
N VAL A 58 -16.82 15.34 14.20
CA VAL A 58 -15.98 16.03 13.19
C VAL A 58 -14.49 15.75 13.38
N ARG A 59 -14.01 15.72 14.63
CA ARG A 59 -12.60 15.40 14.94
C ARG A 59 -12.21 14.01 14.45
N VAL A 60 -13.08 13.02 14.66
CA VAL A 60 -12.85 11.62 14.23
C VAL A 60 -12.86 11.53 12.71
N GLY A 61 -13.81 12.20 12.06
CA GLY A 61 -13.86 12.30 10.59
C GLY A 61 -12.60 12.91 9.99
N PHE A 62 -12.10 13.99 10.60
CA PHE A 62 -10.86 14.64 10.19
C PHE A 62 -9.64 13.73 10.33
N PHE A 63 -9.51 13.02 11.47
CA PHE A 63 -8.46 12.00 11.63
C PHE A 63 -8.61 10.86 10.62
N GLY A 64 -9.84 10.45 10.30
CA GLY A 64 -10.12 9.49 9.23
C GLY A 64 -9.59 9.96 7.88
N GLY A 65 -9.82 11.23 7.53
CA GLY A 65 -9.28 11.85 6.31
C GLY A 65 -7.75 11.86 6.29
N LEU A 66 -7.10 12.28 7.38
CA LEU A 66 -5.63 12.25 7.48
C LEU A 66 -5.07 10.84 7.32
N LEU A 67 -5.70 9.85 7.97
CA LEU A 67 -5.32 8.44 7.85
C LEU A 67 -5.49 7.94 6.42
N PHE A 68 -6.61 8.27 5.77
CA PHE A 68 -6.91 7.86 4.40
C PHE A 68 -5.90 8.43 3.40
N PHE A 69 -5.72 9.76 3.37
CA PHE A 69 -4.80 10.41 2.43
C PHE A 69 -3.34 10.08 2.73
N GLY A 70 -2.98 9.95 4.01
CA GLY A 70 -1.65 9.48 4.42
C GLY A 70 -1.38 8.05 3.95
N ALA A 71 -2.35 7.15 4.10
CA ALA A 71 -2.25 5.78 3.59
C ALA A 71 -2.22 5.72 2.06
N TYR A 72 -2.99 6.55 1.37
CA TYR A 72 -2.96 6.66 -0.09
C TYR A 72 -1.59 7.14 -0.59
N LEU A 73 -1.01 8.17 0.04
CA LEU A 73 0.34 8.62 -0.28
C LEU A 73 1.37 7.51 0.00
N ALA A 74 1.26 6.83 1.15
CA ALA A 74 2.11 5.70 1.48
C ALA A 74 1.99 4.56 0.43
N ALA A 75 0.79 4.26 -0.04
CA ALA A 75 0.54 3.28 -1.10
C ALA A 75 1.26 3.62 -2.41
N MET A 76 1.36 4.90 -2.75
CA MET A 76 2.13 5.35 -3.92
C MET A 76 3.64 5.19 -3.70
N LEU A 77 4.13 5.54 -2.51
CA LEU A 77 5.55 5.54 -2.19
C LEU A 77 6.10 4.14 -1.87
N ILE A 78 5.26 3.19 -1.43
CA ILE A 78 5.73 1.88 -0.96
C ILE A 78 6.41 1.06 -2.07
N ARG A 79 6.05 1.31 -3.33
CA ARG A 79 6.71 0.73 -4.51
C ARG A 79 8.19 1.13 -4.61
N LEU A 80 8.57 2.27 -4.03
CA LEU A 80 9.95 2.73 -3.98
C LEU A 80 10.80 1.94 -2.99
N PHE A 81 10.19 1.37 -1.95
CA PHE A 81 10.89 0.66 -0.87
C PHE A 81 10.70 -0.87 -0.90
N GLY A 82 9.70 -1.34 -1.65
CA GLY A 82 9.39 -2.76 -1.80
C GLY A 82 10.29 -3.52 -2.78
N PRO A 83 9.94 -4.79 -3.07
CA PRO A 83 10.61 -5.61 -4.08
C PRO A 83 10.73 -4.90 -5.43
N ARG A 84 11.83 -5.12 -6.16
CA ARG A 84 12.01 -4.58 -7.51
C ARG A 84 10.99 -5.19 -8.46
N LEU A 85 9.92 -4.44 -8.72
CA LEU A 85 8.86 -4.78 -9.68
C LEU A 85 9.00 -3.98 -10.99
N VAL A 86 9.86 -2.97 -11.00
CA VAL A 86 10.16 -2.11 -12.14
C VAL A 86 11.66 -2.21 -12.40
N ALA A 87 12.04 -2.42 -13.65
CA ALA A 87 13.44 -2.38 -14.06
C ALA A 87 13.99 -0.97 -13.85
N GLU A 88 15.15 -0.85 -13.20
CA GLU A 88 15.87 0.41 -13.16
C GLU A 88 16.42 0.75 -14.56
N ALA A 89 16.60 2.04 -14.83
CA ALA A 89 17.07 2.50 -16.13
C ALA A 89 18.44 1.85 -16.44
N GLY A 90 18.48 1.00 -17.46
CA GLY A 90 19.69 0.30 -17.91
C GLY A 90 19.94 -1.08 -17.30
N VAL A 91 19.13 -1.53 -16.31
CA VAL A 91 19.27 -2.86 -15.69
C VAL A 91 18.01 -3.69 -15.93
N ARG A 92 18.14 -4.79 -16.67
CA ARG A 92 17.04 -5.74 -16.87
C ARG A 92 16.77 -6.50 -15.56
N LEU A 93 15.50 -6.81 -15.30
CA LEU A 93 15.11 -7.71 -14.22
C LEU A 93 15.62 -9.11 -14.55
N ASP A 94 16.19 -9.80 -13.55
CA ASP A 94 16.57 -11.20 -13.68
C ASP A 94 15.34 -12.09 -13.89
N GLU A 95 15.50 -13.28 -14.47
CA GLU A 95 14.39 -14.21 -14.74
C GLU A 95 13.56 -14.53 -13.48
N ARG A 96 14.24 -14.66 -12.33
CA ARG A 96 13.59 -14.86 -11.03
C ARG A 96 12.72 -13.66 -10.64
N GLU A 97 13.23 -12.44 -10.80
CA GLU A 97 12.49 -11.21 -10.49
C GLU A 97 11.30 -11.03 -11.43
N GLN A 98 11.45 -11.37 -12.71
CA GLN A 98 10.36 -11.36 -13.69
C GLN A 98 9.26 -12.36 -13.32
N MET A 99 9.63 -13.58 -12.91
CA MET A 99 8.68 -14.59 -12.45
C MET A 99 7.92 -14.13 -11.20
N ILE A 100 8.63 -13.57 -10.21
CA ILE A 100 7.99 -13.03 -8.99
C ILE A 100 7.03 -11.90 -9.35
N LYS A 101 7.44 -10.97 -10.22
CA LYS A 101 6.59 -9.88 -10.69
C LYS A 101 5.31 -10.38 -11.37
N ALA A 102 5.43 -11.34 -12.30
CA ALA A 102 4.29 -11.90 -13.02
C ALA A 102 3.31 -12.58 -12.04
N ARG A 103 3.84 -13.38 -11.11
CA ARG A 103 3.04 -14.09 -10.11
C ARG A 103 2.38 -13.13 -9.11
N ALA A 104 3.10 -12.13 -8.62
CA ALA A 104 2.57 -11.09 -7.74
C ALA A 104 1.48 -10.27 -8.44
N GLY A 105 1.67 -9.93 -9.71
CA GLY A 105 0.67 -9.24 -10.53
C GLY A 105 -0.59 -10.07 -10.74
N SER A 106 -0.45 -11.37 -11.03
CA SER A 106 -1.58 -12.29 -11.16
C SER A 106 -2.37 -12.42 -9.85
N ILE A 107 -1.70 -12.64 -8.71
CA ILE A 107 -2.35 -12.72 -7.40
C ILE A 107 -3.09 -11.41 -7.08
N ALA A 108 -2.42 -10.27 -7.23
CA ALA A 108 -3.02 -8.97 -6.96
C ALA A 108 -4.23 -8.70 -7.87
N GLY A 109 -4.11 -9.01 -9.18
CA GLY A 109 -5.18 -8.86 -10.15
C GLY A 109 -6.41 -9.73 -9.83
N THR A 110 -6.19 -10.97 -9.41
CA THR A 110 -7.28 -11.87 -8.98
C THR A 110 -7.96 -11.34 -7.73
N ILE A 111 -7.22 -10.89 -6.71
CA ILE A 111 -7.78 -10.30 -5.49
C ILE A 111 -8.62 -9.06 -5.83
N VAL A 112 -8.09 -8.14 -6.63
CA VAL A 112 -8.81 -6.92 -7.05
C VAL A 112 -10.08 -7.29 -7.80
N THR A 113 -10.02 -8.24 -8.74
CA THR A 113 -11.19 -8.70 -9.49
C THR A 113 -12.28 -9.26 -8.56
N ILE A 114 -11.90 -10.12 -7.61
CA ILE A 114 -12.84 -10.69 -6.64
C ILE A 114 -13.47 -9.59 -5.78
N LEU A 115 -12.68 -8.62 -5.31
CA LEU A 115 -13.19 -7.50 -4.53
C LEU A 115 -14.17 -6.63 -5.33
N PHE A 116 -13.90 -6.39 -6.62
CA PHE A 116 -14.81 -5.67 -7.50
C PHE A 116 -16.12 -6.43 -7.73
N VAL A 117 -16.06 -7.73 -7.97
CA VAL A 117 -17.26 -8.57 -8.11
C VAL A 117 -18.08 -8.55 -6.82
N ALA A 118 -17.43 -8.69 -5.67
CA ALA A 118 -18.08 -8.60 -4.36
C ALA A 118 -18.70 -7.21 -4.13
N PHE A 119 -18.02 -6.14 -4.54
CA PHE A 119 -18.54 -4.77 -4.46
C PHE A 119 -19.77 -4.57 -5.36
N CYS A 120 -19.76 -5.08 -6.59
CA CYS A 120 -20.92 -5.01 -7.49
C CYS A 120 -22.12 -5.76 -6.90
N LEU A 121 -21.90 -6.95 -6.33
CA LEU A 121 -22.94 -7.71 -5.65
C LEU A 121 -23.48 -6.96 -4.43
N TYR A 122 -22.58 -6.42 -3.61
CA TYR A 122 -22.94 -5.59 -2.45
C TYR A 122 -23.75 -4.37 -2.87
N ALA A 123 -23.34 -3.63 -3.90
CA ALA A 123 -24.04 -2.45 -4.40
C ALA A 123 -25.46 -2.79 -4.87
N GLY A 124 -25.63 -3.90 -5.58
CA GLY A 124 -26.94 -4.43 -5.95
C GLY A 124 -27.83 -4.68 -4.73
N CYS A 125 -27.32 -5.42 -3.74
CA CYS A 125 -28.06 -5.69 -2.51
C CYS A 125 -28.32 -4.41 -1.68
N ALA A 126 -27.36 -3.51 -1.58
CA ALA A 126 -27.44 -2.29 -0.78
C ALA A 126 -28.57 -1.37 -1.27
N SER A 127 -28.76 -1.28 -2.59
CA SER A 127 -29.87 -0.53 -3.19
C SER A 127 -31.27 -1.07 -2.81
N ILE A 128 -31.38 -2.37 -2.50
CA ILE A 128 -32.63 -3.01 -2.11
C ILE A 128 -32.86 -2.90 -0.60
N PHE A 129 -31.81 -3.16 0.20
CA PHE A 129 -31.91 -3.25 1.66
C PHE A 129 -31.63 -1.93 2.38
N GLY A 130 -31.37 -0.85 1.65
CA GLY A 130 -31.02 0.44 2.24
C GLY A 130 -29.69 0.39 3.01
N ALA A 131 -28.76 -0.48 2.59
CA ALA A 131 -27.43 -0.51 3.18
C ALA A 131 -26.61 0.71 2.73
N TRP A 132 -25.47 0.95 3.39
CA TRP A 132 -24.64 2.10 3.08
C TRP A 132 -24.17 2.08 1.61
N MET A 133 -24.26 3.24 0.95
CA MET A 133 -23.62 3.52 -0.33
C MET A 133 -23.08 4.95 -0.32
N PRO A 134 -22.06 5.26 -1.14
CA PRO A 134 -21.57 6.62 -1.29
C PRO A 134 -22.71 7.56 -1.73
N SER A 135 -22.98 8.59 -0.91
CA SER A 135 -24.16 9.45 -1.08
C SER A 135 -23.91 10.65 -1.99
N SER A 136 -22.63 10.98 -2.21
CA SER A 136 -22.18 12.14 -2.96
C SER A 136 -21.09 11.75 -3.96
N SER A 137 -20.96 12.52 -5.05
CA SER A 137 -19.94 12.26 -6.08
C SER A 137 -18.52 12.26 -5.50
N ILE A 138 -18.27 13.03 -4.45
CA ILE A 138 -16.95 13.11 -3.82
C ILE A 138 -16.60 11.82 -3.04
N GLU A 139 -17.59 11.17 -2.41
CA GLU A 139 -17.38 9.87 -1.75
C GLU A 139 -17.02 8.79 -2.78
N TRP A 140 -17.62 8.82 -3.98
CA TRP A 140 -17.23 7.95 -5.09
C TRP A 140 -15.80 8.18 -5.57
N ILE A 141 -15.37 9.45 -5.66
CA ILE A 141 -13.97 9.79 -5.99
C ILE A 141 -13.02 9.22 -4.94
N TYR A 142 -13.31 9.40 -3.65
CA TYR A 142 -12.48 8.86 -2.58
C TYR A 142 -12.44 7.33 -2.57
N LEU A 143 -13.57 6.67 -2.84
CA LEU A 143 -13.59 5.21 -3.02
C LEU A 143 -12.66 4.79 -4.17
N GLY A 144 -12.71 5.50 -5.31
CA GLY A 144 -11.81 5.27 -6.45
C GLY A 144 -10.33 5.44 -6.09
N LEU A 145 -9.97 6.47 -5.32
CA LEU A 145 -8.61 6.65 -4.81
C LEU A 145 -8.19 5.49 -3.90
N GLY A 146 -9.10 5.03 -3.02
CA GLY A 146 -8.86 3.87 -2.16
C GLY A 146 -8.57 2.61 -2.98
N VAL A 147 -9.38 2.34 -4.00
CA VAL A 147 -9.17 1.23 -4.93
C VAL A 147 -7.82 1.33 -5.66
N GLN A 148 -7.45 2.52 -6.13
CA GLN A 148 -6.15 2.76 -6.76
C GLN A 148 -5.00 2.49 -5.78
N GLY A 149 -5.11 2.94 -4.54
CA GLY A 149 -4.13 2.66 -3.47
C GLY A 149 -3.98 1.17 -3.20
N VAL A 150 -5.10 0.43 -3.15
CA VAL A 150 -5.10 -1.04 -3.03
C VAL A 150 -4.40 -1.70 -4.21
N ALA A 151 -4.71 -1.28 -5.45
CA ALA A 151 -4.06 -1.80 -6.66
C ALA A 151 -2.55 -1.50 -6.71
N PHE A 152 -2.09 -0.42 -6.07
CA PHE A 152 -0.68 -0.10 -5.96
C PHE A 152 0.06 -0.93 -4.90
N THR A 153 -0.62 -1.22 -3.80
CA THR A 153 -0.04 -1.86 -2.62
C THR A 153 -0.06 -3.38 -2.69
N LEU A 154 -1.12 -3.97 -3.26
CA LEU A 154 -1.28 -5.44 -3.35
C LEU A 154 -0.14 -6.17 -4.07
N PRO A 155 0.36 -5.70 -5.23
CA PRO A 155 1.49 -6.35 -5.90
C PRO A 155 2.76 -6.32 -5.04
N VAL A 156 2.98 -5.23 -4.29
CA VAL A 156 4.13 -5.08 -3.39
C VAL A 156 4.01 -6.06 -2.21
N LEU A 157 2.82 -6.18 -1.63
CA LEU A 157 2.53 -7.18 -0.62
C LEU A 157 2.80 -8.58 -1.17
N ALA A 158 2.15 -8.97 -2.26
CA ALA A 158 2.29 -10.30 -2.86
C ALA A 158 3.77 -10.63 -3.17
N ALA A 159 4.51 -9.69 -3.76
CA ALA A 159 5.93 -9.88 -4.05
C ALA A 159 6.77 -10.06 -2.78
N SER A 160 6.51 -9.31 -1.71
CA SER A 160 7.26 -9.41 -0.45
C SER A 160 7.10 -10.76 0.25
N TRP A 161 5.97 -11.45 0.01
CA TRP A 161 5.70 -12.79 0.54
C TRP A 161 6.19 -13.93 -0.35
N LEU A 162 6.38 -13.66 -1.65
CA LEU A 162 6.92 -14.63 -2.61
C LEU A 162 8.45 -14.74 -2.58
N GLN A 163 9.14 -13.78 -1.96
CA GLN A 163 10.59 -13.81 -1.81
C GLN A 163 11.04 -14.86 -0.77
N PRO A 164 12.13 -15.59 -1.04
CA PRO A 164 12.69 -16.63 -0.15
C PRO A 164 13.03 -16.04 1.23
N ARG A 165 13.13 -16.89 2.26
CA ARG A 165 13.59 -16.43 3.58
C ARG A 165 15.10 -16.20 3.52
N LEU A 166 15.57 -15.16 4.21
CA LEU A 166 17.01 -14.88 4.34
C LEU A 166 17.74 -16.04 5.05
N ASP A 167 17.00 -16.78 5.90
CA ASP A 167 17.53 -17.91 6.68
C ASP A 167 17.69 -19.20 5.84
N ASP A 168 17.27 -19.20 4.56
CA ASP A 168 17.36 -20.36 3.67
C ASP A 168 18.60 -20.30 2.73
N GLU A 169 19.43 -19.23 2.83
CA GLU A 169 20.61 -19.00 1.98
C GLU A 169 21.96 -19.17 2.72
N ASP A 170 21.93 -19.57 4.01
CA ASP A 170 23.10 -19.97 4.82
C ASP A 170 23.13 -21.50 5.06
#